data_AF-A0A6A2ZXJ4-F1
#
_entry.id   AF-A0A6A2ZXJ4-F1
#
_cell.length_a   1.000
_cell.length_b   1.000
_cell.length_c   1.000
_cell.angle_alpha   90.00
_cell.angle_beta   90.00
_cell.angle_gamma   90.00
#
_symmetry.space_group_name_H-M   'P 1'
#
loop_
_entity.id
_entity.type
_entity.pdbx_description
1 polymer ?
#
loop_
_entity_poly.entity_id
_entity_poly.type
_entity_poly.pdbx_seq_one_letter_code
_entity_poly.pdbx_strand_id
1 'polypeptide(L)'
;MCHLHSLSEVDAAITAQRRQSPSENTGFTFLGCKITGVKSTVLGRPWSTVFYREYKCYAPGANAGKRVELSGKLRDNEAKLLLTKNMIGGKSWIRSTSTRFKRASAKHA
;
A
#
# COMPACT_ATOMS: atom_id res chain seq x y z
N MET A 1 4.02 -0.68 10.36
CA MET A 1 3.68 0.58 9.66
C MET A 1 4.90 0.96 8.83
N CYS A 2 4.74 1.16 7.52
CA CYS A 2 5.84 1.52 6.62
C CYS A 2 5.74 3.00 6.21
N HIS A 3 6.86 3.63 5.91
CA HIS A 3 6.93 4.97 5.33
C HIS A 3 7.63 4.89 3.98
N LEU A 4 6.91 5.25 2.92
CA LEU A 4 7.45 5.41 1.58
C LEU A 4 7.68 6.90 1.32
N HIS A 5 8.92 7.25 0.99
CA HIS A 5 9.32 8.62 0.71
C HIS A 5 10.06 8.69 -0.62
N SER A 6 9.45 9.36 -1.61
CA SER A 6 10.08 9.61 -2.91
C SER A 6 11.10 10.74 -2.78
N LEU A 7 12.37 10.44 -3.06
CA LEU A 7 13.47 11.41 -3.04
C LEU A 7 13.66 12.14 -4.38
N SER A 8 12.81 11.86 -5.37
CA SER A 8 12.96 12.42 -6.71
C SER A 8 12.80 13.94 -6.71
N GLU A 9 13.74 14.63 -7.36
CA GLU A 9 13.69 16.07 -7.65
C GLU A 9 12.94 16.41 -8.94
N VAL A 10 12.44 15.40 -9.63
CA VAL A 10 11.55 15.49 -10.79
C VAL A 10 10.30 14.64 -10.58
N ASP A 11 9.31 14.79 -11.44
CA ASP A 11 8.08 13.99 -11.42
C ASP A 11 8.40 12.49 -11.45
N ALA A 12 7.83 11.73 -10.52
CA ALA A 12 8.13 10.30 -10.34
C ALA A 12 6.89 9.45 -10.08
N ALA A 13 7.03 8.13 -10.23
CA ALA A 13 6.00 7.15 -9.90
C ALA A 13 6.51 6.18 -8.82
N ILE A 14 5.69 5.91 -7.80
CA ILE A 14 6.05 4.97 -6.71
C ILE A 14 5.99 3.51 -7.17
N THR A 15 5.05 3.18 -8.06
CA THR A 15 4.84 1.82 -8.54
C THR A 15 4.84 1.71 -10.06
N ALA A 16 5.33 0.58 -10.55
CA ALA A 16 5.28 0.17 -11.96
C ALA A 16 4.85 -1.31 -12.04
N GLN A 17 3.61 -1.58 -11.63
CA GLN A 17 3.08 -2.94 -11.56
C GLN A 17 2.80 -3.48 -12.97
N ARG A 18 3.22 -4.72 -13.25
CA ARG A 18 3.04 -5.39 -14.55
C ARG A 18 2.16 -6.64 -14.42
N ARG A 19 0.88 -6.44 -14.10
CA ARG A 19 -0.14 -7.49 -14.23
C ARG A 19 -0.48 -7.65 -15.70
N GLN A 20 -0.45 -8.86 -16.22
CA GLN A 20 -0.74 -9.13 -17.64
C GLN A 20 -2.18 -9.58 -17.85
N SER A 21 -2.83 -10.16 -16.83
CA SER A 21 -4.21 -10.63 -16.92
C SER A 21 -5.05 -10.24 -15.69
N PRO A 22 -6.34 -9.92 -15.85
CA PRO A 22 -7.27 -9.74 -14.74
C PRO A 22 -7.37 -10.95 -13.79
N SER A 23 -7.07 -12.17 -14.29
CA SER A 23 -7.10 -13.40 -13.51
C SER A 23 -5.88 -13.59 -12.59
N GLU A 24 -4.82 -12.80 -12.76
CA GLU A 24 -3.65 -12.86 -11.89
C GLU A 24 -3.95 -12.25 -10.52
N ASN A 25 -3.73 -13.05 -9.47
CA ASN A 25 -3.86 -12.62 -8.08
C ASN A 25 -2.57 -11.95 -7.57
N THR A 26 -2.09 -10.94 -8.30
CA THR A 26 -0.84 -10.21 -8.01
C THR A 26 -1.09 -8.71 -7.89
N GLY A 27 -0.27 -8.01 -7.10
CA GLY A 27 -0.39 -6.57 -6.92
C GLY A 27 0.46 -6.02 -5.77
N PHE A 28 0.37 -4.71 -5.56
CA PHE A 28 0.94 -4.01 -4.42
C PHE A 28 -0.17 -3.46 -3.53
N THR A 29 -0.05 -3.66 -2.22
CA THR A 29 -0.96 -3.06 -1.22
C THR A 29 -0.17 -2.30 -0.18
N PHE A 30 -0.46 -1.00 -0.05
CA PHE A 30 0.14 -0.11 0.95
C PHE A 30 -0.82 0.08 2.12
N LEU A 31 -0.90 -0.92 3.00
CA LEU A 31 -1.81 -0.89 4.14
C LEU A 31 -1.20 -0.13 5.33
N GLY A 32 -1.88 0.91 5.80
CA GLY A 32 -1.45 1.71 6.95
C GLY A 32 -0.07 2.33 6.75
N CYS A 33 0.27 2.70 5.51
CA CYS A 33 1.54 3.31 5.16
C CYS A 33 1.42 4.84 5.11
N LYS A 34 2.52 5.53 5.40
CA LYS A 34 2.68 6.95 5.08
C LYS A 34 3.37 7.06 3.73
N ILE A 35 2.79 7.80 2.79
CA ILE A 35 3.36 8.04 1.47
C ILE A 35 3.64 9.53 1.32
N THR A 36 4.86 9.88 0.93
CA THR A 36 5.34 11.27 0.81
C THR A 36 6.32 11.39 -0.36
N GLY A 37 6.61 12.61 -0.81
CA GLY A 37 7.62 12.86 -1.84
C GLY A 37 8.17 14.29 -1.76
N VAL A 38 9.38 14.49 -2.30
CA VAL A 38 10.04 15.80 -2.40
C VAL A 38 9.38 16.67 -3.48
N LYS A 39 9.14 16.10 -4.67
CA LYS A 39 8.38 16.71 -5.77
C LYS A 39 7.10 15.94 -6.06
N SER A 40 6.37 16.36 -7.10
CA SER A 40 5.17 15.68 -7.57
C SER A 40 5.45 14.20 -7.77
N THR A 41 4.64 13.35 -7.14
CA THR A 41 4.82 11.92 -7.19
C THR A 41 3.46 11.27 -7.40
N VAL A 42 3.31 10.51 -8.50
CA VAL A 42 2.12 9.71 -8.75
C VAL A 42 2.25 8.34 -8.06
N LEU A 43 1.11 7.75 -7.66
CA LEU A 43 1.11 6.45 -6.99
C LEU A 43 1.59 5.32 -7.91
N GLY A 44 1.33 5.43 -9.21
CA GLY A 44 1.79 4.45 -10.17
C GLY A 44 1.56 4.88 -11.61
N ARG A 45 2.21 4.15 -12.52
CA ARG A 45 2.00 4.23 -13.96
C ARG A 45 1.69 2.84 -14.52
N PRO A 46 0.74 2.70 -15.47
CA PRO A 46 0.48 1.41 -16.11
C PRO A 46 1.71 0.94 -16.89
N TRP A 47 2.09 -0.31 -16.71
CA TRP A 47 2.86 -1.05 -17.73
C TRP A 47 1.90 -1.82 -18.67
N SER A 48 0.67 -2.12 -18.24
CA SER A 48 -0.40 -2.77 -19.03
C SER A 48 -1.78 -2.31 -18.52
N THR A 49 -2.87 -3.03 -18.77
CA THR A 49 -4.20 -2.73 -18.22
C THR A 49 -4.17 -2.83 -16.69
N VAL A 50 -4.11 -1.66 -16.03
CA VAL A 50 -4.01 -1.56 -14.57
C VAL A 50 -5.33 -1.17 -13.94
N PHE A 51 -5.52 -1.63 -12.70
CA PHE A 51 -6.60 -1.20 -11.84
C PHE A 51 -5.99 -0.51 -10.62
N TYR A 52 -6.19 0.80 -10.50
CA TYR A 52 -5.79 1.55 -9.33
C TYR A 52 -6.99 1.76 -8.41
N ARG A 53 -6.78 1.48 -7.13
CA ARG A 53 -7.84 1.45 -6.15
C ARG A 53 -7.38 2.09 -4.84
N GLU A 54 -8.20 2.97 -4.30
CA GLU A 54 -7.94 3.64 -3.03
C GLU A 54 -9.04 3.37 -2.03
N TYR A 55 -8.67 3.22 -0.76
CA TYR A 55 -9.61 2.95 0.30
C TYR A 55 -9.25 3.74 1.55
N LYS A 56 -10.16 4.64 1.96
CA LYS A 56 -10.05 5.45 3.18
C LYS A 56 -8.66 6.12 3.35
N CYS A 57 -8.06 6.56 2.24
CA CYS A 57 -6.86 7.39 2.23
C CYS A 57 -7.20 8.81 2.73
N TYR A 58 -6.26 9.44 3.43
CA TYR A 58 -6.40 10.78 3.99
C TYR A 58 -5.11 11.59 3.77
N ALA A 59 -5.14 12.88 4.14
CA ALA A 59 -4.14 13.92 3.84
C ALA A 59 -4.32 14.59 2.45
N PRO A 60 -3.66 15.74 2.18
CA PRO A 60 -3.92 16.54 0.98
C PRO A 60 -3.76 15.78 -0.34
N GLY A 61 -2.78 14.87 -0.45
CA GLY A 61 -2.55 14.03 -1.63
C GLY A 61 -3.63 12.97 -1.89
N ALA A 62 -4.52 12.70 -0.92
CA ALA A 62 -5.61 11.74 -1.07
C ALA A 62 -6.83 12.30 -1.81
N ASN A 63 -6.84 13.59 -2.16
CA ASN A 63 -7.94 14.19 -2.91
C ASN A 63 -8.13 13.46 -4.26
N ALA A 64 -9.33 12.93 -4.48
CA ALA A 64 -9.66 12.17 -5.68
C ALA A 64 -10.21 13.00 -6.84
N GLY A 65 -10.54 14.29 -6.60
CA GLY A 65 -11.26 15.13 -7.57
C GLY A 65 -10.51 15.45 -8.86
N LYS A 66 -9.20 15.15 -8.93
CA LYS A 66 -8.36 15.34 -10.14
C LYS A 66 -7.76 14.03 -10.65
N ARG A 67 -8.25 12.87 -10.19
CA ARG A 67 -7.68 11.59 -10.60
C ARG A 67 -8.29 11.12 -11.93
N VAL A 68 -7.56 10.25 -12.62
CA VAL A 68 -7.99 9.63 -13.88
C VAL A 68 -9.17 8.68 -13.67
N GLU A 69 -10.00 8.49 -14.68
CA GLU A 69 -11.24 7.69 -14.61
C GLU A 69 -11.01 6.23 -14.16
N LEU A 70 -9.88 5.63 -14.55
CA LEU A 70 -9.50 4.27 -14.15
C LEU A 70 -9.04 4.14 -12.70
N SER A 71 -8.93 5.26 -11.97
CA SER A 71 -8.72 5.26 -10.53
C SER A 71 -10.08 5.30 -9.83
N GLY A 72 -10.41 4.25 -9.11
CA GLY A 72 -11.68 4.17 -8.39
C GLY A 72 -11.50 3.95 -6.90
N LYS A 73 -12.48 4.36 -6.11
CA LYS A 73 -12.52 4.01 -4.68
C LYS A 73 -12.99 2.56 -4.52
N LEU A 74 -12.36 1.83 -3.60
CA LEU A 74 -12.87 0.52 -3.18
C LEU A 74 -14.08 0.69 -2.29
N ARG A 75 -15.04 -0.22 -2.44
CA ARG A 75 -16.11 -0.41 -1.47
C ARG A 75 -15.60 -1.21 -0.27
N ASP A 76 -16.26 -1.07 0.88
CA ASP A 76 -15.86 -1.73 2.13
C ASP A 76 -15.76 -3.27 1.98
N ASN A 77 -16.65 -3.89 1.21
CA ASN A 77 -16.63 -5.34 0.94
C ASN A 77 -15.43 -5.77 0.08
N GLU A 78 -15.08 -4.99 -0.95
CA GLU A 78 -13.92 -5.23 -1.81
C GLU A 78 -12.61 -5.01 -1.05
N ALA A 79 -12.57 -3.99 -0.19
CA ALA A 79 -11.40 -3.67 0.62
C ALA A 79 -11.07 -4.76 1.64
N LYS A 80 -12.07 -5.47 2.18
CA LYS A 80 -11.88 -6.51 3.23
C LYS A 80 -10.80 -7.54 2.88
N LEU A 81 -10.70 -7.92 1.61
CA LEU A 81 -9.66 -8.86 1.15
C LEU A 81 -8.26 -8.23 1.20
N LEU A 82 -8.14 -6.96 0.80
CA LEU A 82 -6.88 -6.21 0.70
C LEU A 82 -6.41 -5.63 2.03
N LEU A 83 -7.32 -5.44 2.98
CA LEU A 83 -7.02 -4.98 4.36
C LEU A 83 -6.41 -6.09 5.23
N THR A 84 -6.32 -7.31 4.71
CA THR A 84 -5.78 -8.46 5.44
C THR A 84 -4.57 -9.04 4.72
N LYS A 85 -3.81 -9.89 5.40
CA LYS A 85 -2.70 -10.65 4.80
C LYS A 85 -3.18 -11.81 3.91
N ASN A 86 -4.47 -11.86 3.56
CA ASN A 86 -5.06 -12.95 2.78
C ASN A 86 -4.50 -13.01 1.35
N MET A 87 -4.24 -11.86 0.74
CA MET A 87 -3.73 -11.77 -0.64
C MET A 87 -2.39 -12.50 -0.82
N ILE A 88 -1.55 -12.53 0.22
CA ILE A 88 -0.25 -13.22 0.21
C ILE A 88 -0.31 -14.60 0.89
N GLY A 89 -1.52 -15.12 1.15
CA GLY A 89 -1.70 -16.37 1.89
C GLY A 89 -1.18 -16.31 3.34
N GLY A 90 -0.99 -15.11 3.89
CA GLY A 90 -0.19 -14.87 5.10
C GLY A 90 -0.69 -15.59 6.36
N LYS A 91 -1.94 -16.04 6.40
CA LYS A 91 -2.45 -16.85 7.51
C LYS A 91 -1.71 -18.18 7.68
N SER A 92 -1.17 -18.76 6.60
CA SER A 92 -0.49 -20.06 6.68
C SER A 92 0.96 -19.96 7.12
N TRP A 93 1.64 -18.83 6.88
CA TRP A 93 3.10 -18.74 7.03
C TRP A 93 3.59 -17.55 7.86
N ILE A 94 2.79 -16.49 8.04
CA ILE A 94 3.18 -15.38 8.91
C ILE A 94 2.98 -15.84 10.35
N ARG A 95 4.08 -15.91 11.09
CA ARG A 95 4.06 -16.19 12.54
C ARG A 95 3.10 -15.25 13.23
N SER A 96 2.27 -15.79 14.12
CA SER A 96 1.49 -14.97 15.03
C SER A 96 2.42 -14.04 15.80
N THR A 97 2.05 -12.78 15.92
CA THR A 97 2.80 -11.84 16.74
C THR A 97 2.81 -12.38 18.16
N SER A 98 4.00 -12.73 18.67
CA SER A 98 4.15 -13.14 20.07
C SER A 98 3.58 -12.04 20.97
N THR A 99 2.57 -12.37 21.76
CA THR A 99 2.01 -11.48 22.78
C THR A 99 2.94 -11.35 24.00
N ARG A 100 4.11 -12.01 24.00
CA ARG A 100 5.03 -12.06 25.12
C ARG A 100 6.33 -11.31 24.81
N PHE A 101 6.29 -9.98 24.92
CA PHE A 101 7.50 -9.21 25.16
C PHE A 101 7.77 -9.23 26.67
N LYS A 102 8.73 -10.04 27.13
CA LYS A 102 9.29 -9.82 28.47
C LYS A 102 10.09 -8.53 28.39
N ARG A 103 9.73 -7.50 29.17
CA ARG A 103 10.61 -6.34 29.38
C ARG A 103 11.96 -6.87 29.85
N ALA A 104 13.03 -6.51 29.15
CA ALA A 104 14.37 -6.72 29.67
C ALA A 104 14.50 -5.84 30.92
N SER A 105 14.76 -6.46 32.08
CA SER A 105 15.08 -5.73 33.29
C SER A 105 16.46 -5.10 33.10
N ALA A 106 16.55 -3.77 33.18
CA ALA A 106 17.83 -3.06 33.18
C ALA A 106 18.63 -3.51 34.40
N LYS A 107 19.77 -4.19 34.18
CA LYS A 107 20.75 -4.40 35.23
C LYS A 107 21.54 -3.10 35.38
N HIS A 108 21.42 -2.48 36.54
CA HIS A 108 22.28 -1.39 36.96
C HIS A 108 23.67 -1.99 37.23
N ALA A 109 24.70 -1.34 36.68
CA ALA A 109 26.09 -1.42 37.11
C ALA A 109 26.61 0.01 37.16
#